data_AF-A0A8H4EMU7-F1
#
_entry.id   AF-A0A8H4EMU7-F1
#
_cell.length_a   1.000
_cell.length_b   1.000
_cell.length_c   1.000
_cell.angle_alpha   90.00
_cell.angle_beta   90.00
_cell.angle_gamma   90.00
#
_symmetry.space_group_name_H-M   'P 1'
#
loop_
_entity.id
_entity.type
_entity.pdbx_description
1 polymer ?
#
loop_
_entity_poly.entity_id
_entity_poly.type
_entity_poly.pdbx_seq_one_letter_code
_entity_poly.pdbx_strand_id
1 'polypeptide(L)'
;MTKTASLNSHDGYLKDPTSTEVENLYKWLMKLKQPDVVHIIGVLASSTLTNLITPELIAGAADWIRRWRAFDGGIGGEPGLEAHGRYAFYGLAAMKILVKTDLLDVPSLFRWASSLQIQLEGGFQGRPNKLVDGCYSFWVGPILEAIMTRQQLKKK
;
A
#
# COMPACT_ATOMS: atom_id res chain seq x y z
N MET A 1 -15.26 -1.83 -25.02
CA MET A 1 -15.41 -0.40 -25.34
C MET A 1 -15.74 0.33 -24.05
N THR A 2 -14.72 0.68 -23.26
CA THR A 2 -14.90 1.36 -21.97
C THR A 2 -14.71 2.85 -22.24
N LYS A 3 -15.80 3.62 -22.14
CA LYS A 3 -15.77 5.08 -22.30
C LYS A 3 -14.85 5.65 -21.22
N THR A 4 -13.75 6.26 -21.63
CA THR A 4 -12.99 7.21 -20.82
C THR A 4 -13.95 8.34 -20.46
N ALA A 5 -14.23 8.50 -19.17
CA ALA A 5 -14.93 9.67 -18.67
C ALA A 5 -14.02 10.88 -18.94
N SER A 6 -14.47 11.81 -19.79
CA SER A 6 -13.83 13.10 -19.95
C SER A 6 -13.99 13.86 -18.64
N LEU A 7 -12.93 13.93 -17.85
CA LEU A 7 -12.83 14.91 -16.78
C LEU A 7 -12.82 16.28 -17.45
N ASN A 8 -13.92 17.02 -17.34
CA ASN A 8 -13.96 18.41 -17.78
C ASN A 8 -12.91 19.17 -16.98
N SER A 9 -11.88 19.66 -17.69
CA SER A 9 -10.78 20.47 -17.16
C SER A 9 -11.31 21.83 -16.70
N HIS A 10 -11.85 21.89 -15.49
CA HIS A 10 -12.30 23.15 -14.87
C HIS A 10 -11.16 23.96 -14.23
N ASP A 11 -9.92 23.51 -14.33
CA ASP A 11 -8.76 24.15 -13.72
C ASP A 11 -7.79 24.65 -14.81
N GLY A 12 -7.96 25.91 -15.24
CA GLY A 12 -7.20 26.52 -16.34
C GLY A 12 -5.69 26.66 -16.10
N TYR A 13 -5.20 26.19 -14.95
CA TYR A 13 -3.78 26.18 -14.58
C TYR A 13 -3.06 24.87 -14.91
N LEU A 14 -3.79 23.77 -15.17
CA LEU A 14 -3.21 22.47 -15.48
C LEU A 14 -3.49 22.11 -16.94
N LYS A 15 -2.42 21.91 -17.72
CA LYS A 15 -2.52 21.39 -19.09
C LYS A 15 -2.57 19.87 -19.05
N ASP A 16 -3.46 19.28 -19.85
CA ASP A 16 -3.48 17.83 -20.04
C ASP A 16 -2.14 17.36 -20.63
N PRO A 17 -1.58 16.23 -20.14
CA PRO A 17 -0.35 15.68 -20.69
C PRO A 17 -0.57 15.16 -22.11
N THR A 18 0.46 15.28 -22.95
CA THR A 18 0.46 14.68 -24.28
C THR A 18 0.48 13.15 -24.22
N SER A 19 0.00 12.49 -25.27
CA SER A 19 0.05 11.02 -25.37
C SER A 19 1.47 10.46 -25.22
N THR A 20 2.46 11.16 -25.79
CA THR A 20 3.88 10.81 -25.69
C THR A 20 4.39 10.87 -24.25
N GLU A 21 3.98 11.87 -23.46
CA GLU A 21 4.38 12.00 -22.05
C GLU A 21 3.79 10.86 -21.20
N VAL A 22 2.52 10.52 -21.43
CA VAL A 22 1.85 9.38 -20.77
C VAL A 22 2.55 8.06 -21.12
N GLU A 23 2.89 7.86 -22.40
CA GLU A 23 3.61 6.65 -22.86
C GLU A 23 5.02 6.56 -22.24
N ASN A 24 5.74 7.68 -22.17
CA ASN A 24 7.06 7.74 -21.56
C ASN A 24 7.01 7.41 -20.06
N LEU A 25 6.01 7.93 -19.34
CA LEU A 25 5.78 7.58 -17.94
C LEU A 25 5.53 6.09 -17.77
N TYR A 26 4.65 5.51 -18.59
CA TYR A 26 4.37 4.07 -18.54
C TYR A 26 5.64 3.23 -18.80
N LYS A 27 6.42 3.57 -19.83
CA LYS A 27 7.70 2.91 -20.13
C LYS A 27 8.68 2.99 -18.96
N TRP A 28 8.72 4.12 -18.26
CA TRP A 28 9.57 4.28 -17.08
C TRP A 28 9.09 3.43 -15.91
N LEU A 29 7.78 3.40 -15.62
CA LEU A 29 7.20 2.54 -14.58
C LEU A 29 7.50 1.05 -14.86
N MET A 30 7.42 0.62 -16.11
CA MET A 30 7.77 -0.75 -16.52
C MET A 30 9.26 -1.08 -16.32
N LYS A 31 10.17 -0.10 -16.46
CA LYS A 31 11.61 -0.30 -16.15
C LYS A 31 11.86 -0.46 -14.65
N LEU A 32 11.06 0.19 -13.81
CA LEU A 32 11.13 0.07 -12.36
C LEU A 32 10.49 -1.20 -11.83
N LYS A 33 9.64 -1.86 -12.62
CA LYS A 33 9.03 -3.15 -12.28
C LYS A 33 10.12 -4.21 -12.18
N GLN A 34 10.61 -4.44 -10.97
CA GLN A 34 11.48 -5.56 -10.62
C GLN A 34 10.64 -6.67 -9.94
N PRO A 35 11.00 -7.96 -10.11
CA PRO A 35 10.28 -9.07 -9.49
C PRO A 35 10.38 -9.10 -7.96
N ASP A 36 11.28 -8.30 -7.37
CA ASP A 36 11.79 -8.49 -6.02
C ASP A 36 12.13 -7.18 -5.26
N VAL A 37 11.55 -6.03 -5.62
CA VAL A 37 11.99 -4.75 -5.02
C VAL A 37 10.85 -3.93 -4.42
N VAL A 38 11.15 -3.25 -3.30
CA VAL A 38 10.30 -2.31 -2.56
C VAL A 38 9.62 -1.23 -3.41
N HIS A 39 10.23 -0.84 -4.54
CA HIS A 39 9.71 0.19 -5.45
C HIS A 39 8.31 -0.12 -6.02
N ILE A 40 7.86 -1.37 -5.91
CA ILE A 40 6.55 -1.79 -6.39
C ILE A 40 5.39 -0.97 -5.81
N ILE A 41 5.52 -0.48 -4.57
CA ILE A 41 4.49 0.36 -3.94
C ILE A 41 4.36 1.70 -4.66
N GLY A 42 5.48 2.36 -4.95
CA GLY A 42 5.48 3.64 -5.66
C GLY A 42 4.92 3.48 -7.07
N VAL A 43 5.33 2.41 -7.76
CA VAL A 43 4.81 2.06 -9.10
C VAL A 43 3.31 1.81 -9.06
N LEU A 44 2.80 1.06 -8.08
CA LEU A 44 1.37 0.77 -7.92
C LEU A 44 0.57 2.04 -7.60
N ALA A 45 1.04 2.88 -6.68
CA ALA A 45 0.36 4.12 -6.33
C ALA A 45 0.29 5.08 -7.52
N SER A 46 1.43 5.34 -8.18
CA SER A 46 1.48 6.22 -9.35
C SER A 46 0.63 5.67 -10.51
N SER A 47 0.72 4.38 -10.82
CA SER A 47 -0.09 3.79 -11.89
C SER A 47 -1.58 3.74 -11.57
N THR A 48 -1.98 3.56 -10.31
CA THR A 48 -3.39 3.65 -9.90
C THR A 48 -3.93 5.06 -10.15
N LEU A 49 -3.22 6.08 -9.66
CA LEU A 49 -3.66 7.47 -9.74
C LEU A 49 -3.68 8.02 -11.18
N THR A 50 -2.77 7.54 -12.02
CA THR A 50 -2.67 7.93 -13.44
C THR A 50 -3.48 7.03 -14.38
N ASN A 51 -4.21 6.05 -13.84
CA ASN A 51 -4.97 5.06 -14.62
C ASN A 51 -4.10 4.29 -15.66
N LEU A 52 -2.88 3.95 -15.26
CA LEU A 52 -1.88 3.21 -16.05
C LEU A 52 -1.66 1.77 -15.56
N ILE A 53 -2.56 1.24 -14.73
CA ILE A 53 -2.49 -0.16 -14.30
C ILE A 53 -2.76 -1.09 -15.48
N THR A 54 -1.83 -2.01 -15.71
CA THR A 54 -1.96 -3.12 -16.66
C THR A 54 -1.69 -4.45 -15.95
N PRO A 55 -2.26 -5.58 -16.43
CA PRO A 55 -1.96 -6.90 -15.88
C PRO A 55 -0.47 -7.21 -15.85
N GLU A 56 0.26 -6.78 -16.88
CA GLU A 56 1.70 -6.97 -17.00
C GLU A 56 2.46 -6.20 -15.93
N LEU A 57 2.07 -4.94 -15.65
CA LEU A 57 2.72 -4.10 -14.65
C LEU A 57 2.61 -4.69 -13.25
N ILE A 58 1.46 -5.27 -12.91
CA ILE A 58 1.17 -5.79 -11.55
C ILE A 58 1.50 -7.27 -11.38
N ALA A 59 1.93 -7.95 -12.44
CA ALA A 59 2.23 -9.38 -12.42
C ALA A 59 3.31 -9.72 -11.38
N GLY A 60 2.96 -10.65 -10.46
CA GLY A 60 3.82 -11.12 -9.38
C GLY A 60 3.90 -10.21 -8.15
N ALA A 61 3.29 -9.01 -8.20
CA ALA A 61 3.38 -8.03 -7.12
C ALA A 61 2.82 -8.55 -5.79
N ALA A 62 1.64 -9.19 -5.84
CA ALA A 62 0.97 -9.69 -4.66
C ALA A 62 1.78 -10.80 -3.96
N ASP A 63 2.35 -11.72 -4.73
CA ASP A 63 3.19 -12.80 -4.18
C ASP A 63 4.49 -12.28 -3.58
N TRP A 64 5.08 -11.23 -4.17
CA TRP A 64 6.24 -10.57 -3.60
C TRP A 64 5.91 -9.92 -2.25
N ILE A 65 4.84 -9.12 -2.18
CA ILE A 65 4.39 -8.45 -0.94
C ILE A 65 4.00 -9.48 0.13
N ARG A 66 3.39 -10.60 -0.26
CA ARG A 66 3.04 -11.70 0.67
C ARG A 66 4.26 -12.22 1.43
N ARG A 67 5.44 -12.21 0.81
CA ARG A 67 6.70 -12.65 1.45
C ARG A 67 7.29 -11.64 2.44
N TRP A 68 6.81 -10.41 2.46
CA TRP A 68 7.25 -9.39 3.43
C TRP A 68 6.66 -9.58 4.81
N ARG A 69 5.76 -10.56 4.99
CA ARG A 69 5.26 -10.95 6.30
C ARG A 69 6.44 -11.23 7.23
N ALA A 70 6.47 -10.52 8.35
CA ALA A 70 7.43 -10.72 9.41
C ALA A 70 6.94 -11.78 10.41
N PHE A 71 7.86 -12.25 11.27
CA PHE A 71 7.58 -13.28 12.26
C PHE A 71 6.58 -12.84 13.34
N ASP A 72 6.54 -11.55 13.64
CA ASP A 72 5.69 -10.92 14.66
C ASP A 72 4.27 -10.59 14.17
N GLY A 73 3.95 -10.97 12.92
CA GLY A 73 2.63 -10.78 12.31
C GLY A 73 2.45 -9.47 11.54
N GLY A 74 3.41 -8.55 11.63
CA GLY A 74 3.43 -7.35 10.81
C GLY A 74 4.03 -7.60 9.42
N ILE A 75 4.36 -6.50 8.73
CA ILE A 75 4.97 -6.52 7.39
C ILE A 75 6.24 -5.67 7.41
N GLY A 76 7.34 -6.26 6.96
CA GLY A 76 8.64 -5.61 6.81
C GLY A 76 8.83 -4.95 5.45
N GLY A 77 10.00 -4.36 5.23
CA GLY A 77 10.34 -3.76 3.93
C GLY A 77 10.65 -4.78 2.85
N GLU A 78 11.19 -5.93 3.24
CA GLU A 78 11.59 -7.02 2.35
C GLU A 78 11.41 -8.35 3.07
N PRO A 79 11.44 -9.49 2.36
CA PRO A 79 11.35 -10.80 2.99
C PRO A 79 12.43 -10.99 4.06
N GLY A 80 12.02 -11.38 5.26
CA GLY A 80 12.92 -11.63 6.39
C GLY A 80 13.25 -10.41 7.26
N LEU A 81 12.78 -9.21 6.91
CA LEU A 81 12.97 -8.02 7.73
C LEU A 81 11.91 -7.88 8.84
N GLU A 82 12.28 -7.17 9.90
CA GLU A 82 11.39 -6.80 11.00
C GLU A 82 10.18 -5.99 10.47
N ALA A 83 9.02 -6.19 11.09
CA ALA A 83 7.84 -5.43 10.74
C ALA A 83 8.00 -3.95 11.09
N HIS A 84 7.38 -3.09 10.27
CA HIS A 84 7.45 -1.65 10.46
C HIS A 84 6.16 -0.98 9.97
N GLY A 85 5.63 -0.02 10.73
CA GLY A 85 4.34 0.64 10.48
C GLY A 85 4.20 1.14 9.04
N ARG A 86 5.22 1.85 8.55
CA ARG A 86 5.28 2.32 7.15
C ARG A 86 5.13 1.19 6.11
N TYR A 87 5.89 0.10 6.24
CA TYR A 87 5.84 -1.00 5.27
C TYR A 87 4.55 -1.82 5.39
N ALA A 88 4.01 -1.95 6.60
CA ALA A 88 2.70 -2.56 6.82
C ALA A 88 1.56 -1.75 6.20
N PHE A 89 1.59 -0.43 6.32
CA PHE A 89 0.66 0.45 5.64
C PHE A 89 0.74 0.24 4.12
N TYR A 90 1.94 0.33 3.55
CA TYR A 90 2.13 0.18 2.13
C TYR A 90 1.76 -1.21 1.60
N GLY A 91 2.14 -2.27 2.31
CA GLY A 91 1.81 -3.65 1.96
C GLY A 91 0.31 -3.90 1.95
N LEU A 92 -0.42 -3.40 2.96
CA LEU A 92 -1.88 -3.50 3.00
C LEU A 92 -2.54 -2.67 1.89
N ALA A 93 -2.08 -1.43 1.65
CA ALA A 93 -2.62 -0.57 0.60
C ALA A 93 -2.39 -1.18 -0.79
N ALA A 94 -1.19 -1.69 -1.06
CA ALA A 94 -0.87 -2.38 -2.30
C ALA A 94 -1.74 -3.64 -2.48
N MET A 95 -1.90 -4.47 -1.45
CA MET A 95 -2.79 -5.64 -1.52
C MET A 95 -4.26 -5.27 -1.72
N LYS A 96 -4.72 -4.10 -1.24
CA LYS A 96 -6.04 -3.56 -1.55
C LYS A 96 -6.16 -3.16 -3.03
N ILE A 97 -5.18 -2.43 -3.57
CA ILE A 97 -5.14 -2.04 -5.00
C ILE A 97 -5.14 -3.28 -5.90
N LEU A 98 -4.36 -4.29 -5.54
CA LEU A 98 -4.26 -5.56 -6.27
C LEU A 98 -5.47 -6.48 -6.09
N VAL A 99 -6.39 -6.16 -5.17
CA VAL A 99 -7.52 -7.02 -4.79
C VAL A 99 -7.05 -8.41 -4.31
N LYS A 100 -5.95 -8.44 -3.53
CA LYS A 100 -5.29 -9.65 -3.01
C LYS A 100 -5.11 -9.68 -1.49
N THR A 101 -5.97 -8.96 -0.78
CA THR A 101 -5.97 -8.90 0.69
C THR A 101 -6.23 -10.25 1.38
N ASP A 102 -6.78 -11.23 0.67
CA ASP A 102 -6.95 -12.63 1.09
C ASP A 102 -5.61 -13.35 1.32
N LEU A 103 -4.53 -12.89 0.70
CA LEU A 103 -3.18 -13.44 0.90
C LEU A 103 -2.51 -12.97 2.19
N LEU A 104 -3.10 -12.02 2.91
CA LEU A 104 -2.57 -11.50 4.16
C LEU A 104 -3.16 -12.23 5.37
N ASP A 105 -2.32 -12.48 6.38
CA ASP A 105 -2.77 -12.91 7.70
C ASP A 105 -3.31 -11.70 8.48
N VAL A 106 -4.53 -11.30 8.13
CA VAL A 106 -5.22 -10.12 8.69
C VAL A 106 -5.34 -10.18 10.22
N PRO A 107 -5.69 -11.31 10.87
CA PRO A 107 -5.71 -11.38 12.33
C PRO A 107 -4.36 -11.09 12.99
N SER A 108 -3.27 -11.64 12.46
CA SER A 108 -1.92 -11.38 13.00
C SER A 108 -1.51 -9.92 12.77
N LEU A 109 -1.78 -9.38 11.59
CA LEU A 109 -1.49 -7.97 11.27
C LEU A 109 -2.26 -7.00 12.19
N PHE A 110 -3.52 -7.31 12.51
CA PHE A 110 -4.31 -6.50 13.44
C PHE A 110 -3.75 -6.52 14.87
N ARG A 111 -3.40 -7.71 15.38
CA ARG A 111 -2.78 -7.86 16.71
C ARG A 111 -1.46 -7.10 16.77
N TRP A 112 -0.63 -7.23 15.74
CA TRP A 112 0.62 -6.50 15.63
C TRP A 112 0.38 -4.98 15.61
N ALA A 113 -0.48 -4.47 14.74
CA ALA A 113 -0.72 -3.02 14.61
C ALA A 113 -1.31 -2.41 15.89
N SER A 114 -2.20 -3.12 16.57
CA SER A 114 -2.78 -2.66 17.85
C SER A 114 -1.75 -2.66 18.98
N SER A 115 -0.79 -3.59 18.97
CA SER A 115 0.31 -3.64 19.94
C SER A 115 1.31 -2.47 19.83
N LEU A 116 1.27 -1.72 18.71
CA LEU A 116 2.14 -0.56 18.51
C LEU A 116 1.63 0.70 19.21
N GLN A 117 0.40 0.71 19.74
CA GLN A 117 -0.10 1.82 20.52
C GLN A 117 0.54 1.82 21.91
N ILE A 118 1.15 2.94 22.29
CA ILE A 118 1.84 3.06 23.58
C ILE A 118 0.89 3.64 24.63
N GLN A 119 0.81 2.98 25.78
CA GLN A 119 -0.16 3.32 26.83
C GLN A 119 0.11 4.67 27.48
N LEU A 120 1.37 5.03 27.72
CA LEU A 120 1.73 6.24 28.46
C LEU A 120 1.60 7.49 27.58
N GLU A 121 2.20 7.48 26.39
CA GLU A 121 2.21 8.61 25.46
C GLU A 121 0.95 8.68 24.58
N GLY A 122 0.19 7.58 24.46
CA GLY A 122 -1.05 7.49 23.68
C GLY A 122 -0.87 7.38 22.15
N GLY A 123 0.31 7.72 21.64
CA GLY A 123 0.67 7.60 20.23
C GLY A 123 1.10 6.18 19.82
N PHE A 124 1.62 6.06 18.59
CA PHE A 124 2.13 4.81 18.05
C PHE A 124 3.65 4.82 17.92
N GLN A 125 4.29 3.68 18.19
CA GLN A 125 5.66 3.41 17.75
C GLN A 125 5.65 2.75 16.37
N GLY A 126 6.77 2.85 15.64
CA GLY A 126 6.87 2.26 14.30
C GLY A 126 7.07 0.76 14.26
N ARG A 127 7.63 0.20 15.33
CA ARG A 127 7.99 -1.20 15.49
C ARG A 127 8.22 -1.48 16.97
N PRO A 128 8.17 -2.75 17.41
CA PRO A 128 8.32 -3.11 18.82
C PRO A 128 9.57 -2.52 19.48
N ASN A 129 9.45 -2.07 20.73
CA ASN A 129 10.53 -1.55 21.56
C ASN A 129 11.26 -0.32 20.96
N LYS A 130 10.50 0.60 20.34
CA LYS A 130 11.02 1.88 19.85
C LYS A 130 10.20 3.04 20.41
N LEU A 131 10.69 4.25 20.21
CA LEU A 131 10.02 5.45 20.68
C LEU A 131 8.72 5.68 19.89
N VAL A 132 7.77 6.33 20.56
CA VAL A 132 6.58 6.90 19.95
C VAL A 132 6.97 7.98 18.94
N ASP A 133 6.24 8.06 17.82
CA ASP A 133 6.40 9.12 16.83
C ASP A 133 5.05 9.42 16.17
N GLY A 134 4.70 10.71 16.09
CA GLY A 134 3.42 11.19 15.57
C GLY A 134 3.14 10.76 14.13
N CYS A 135 4.16 10.50 13.31
CA CYS A 135 3.94 10.04 11.94
C CYS A 135 3.28 8.64 11.89
N TYR A 136 3.44 7.82 12.93
CA TYR A 136 2.81 6.49 12.99
C TYR A 136 1.31 6.55 13.25
N SER A 137 0.74 7.69 13.63
CA SER A 137 -0.71 7.89 13.59
C SER A 137 -1.26 7.70 12.17
N PHE A 138 -0.51 8.15 11.15
CA PHE A 138 -0.88 7.96 9.74
C PHE A 138 -0.49 6.58 9.22
N TRP A 139 0.65 6.01 9.64
CA TRP A 139 1.08 4.72 9.14
C TRP A 139 0.33 3.54 9.79
N VAL A 140 0.03 3.59 11.09
CA VAL A 140 -0.57 2.47 11.83
C VAL A 140 -2.09 2.60 11.92
N GLY A 141 -2.62 3.80 12.17
CA GLY A 141 -4.06 4.02 12.35
C GLY A 141 -4.95 3.48 11.21
N PRO A 142 -4.67 3.78 9.93
CA PRO A 142 -5.45 3.28 8.81
C PRO A 142 -5.40 1.76 8.63
N ILE A 143 -4.37 1.07 9.14
CA ILE A 143 -4.32 -0.40 9.14
C ILE A 143 -5.44 -0.96 10.02
N LEU A 144 -5.60 -0.38 11.21
CA LEU A 144 -6.64 -0.78 12.17
C LEU A 144 -8.04 -0.53 11.58
N GLU A 145 -8.28 0.68 11.06
CA GLU A 145 -9.56 1.04 10.41
C GLU A 145 -9.88 0.06 9.27
N ALA A 146 -8.94 -0.15 8.35
CA ALA A 146 -9.14 -0.97 7.17
C ALA A 146 -9.55 -2.41 7.51
N ILE A 147 -9.02 -2.95 8.61
CA ILE A 147 -9.31 -4.30 9.07
C ILE A 147 -10.66 -4.33 9.81
N MET A 148 -10.95 -3.35 10.66
CA MET A 148 -12.20 -3.27 11.42
C MET A 148 -13.42 -3.10 10.51
N THR A 149 -13.34 -2.22 9.51
CA THR A 149 -14.43 -1.98 8.55
C THR A 149 -14.73 -3.24 7.73
N ARG A 150 -13.71 -4.01 7.34
CA ARG A 150 -13.90 -5.31 6.68
C ARG A 150 -14.69 -6.29 7.54
N GLN A 151 -14.44 -6.33 8.85
CA GLN A 151 -15.16 -7.23 9.76
C GLN A 151 -16.62 -6.83 9.92
N GLN A 152 -16.93 -5.53 9.91
CA GLN A 152 -18.31 -5.04 9.97
C GLN A 152 -19.12 -5.43 8.74
N LEU A 153 -18.51 -5.40 7.54
CA LEU A 153 -19.17 -5.83 6.30
C LEU A 153 -19.50 -7.33 6.26
N LYS A 154 -18.75 -8.18 6.97
CA LYS A 154 -19.02 -9.62 7.06
C LYS A 154 -20.12 -10.01 8.06
N LYS A 155 -20.51 -9.08 8.95
CA LYS A 155 -21.53 -9.31 9.97
C LYS A 155 -22.93 -8.84 9.55
N LYS A 156 -23.05 -8.22 8.37
CA LYS A 156 -24.31 -7.84 7.72
C LYS A 156 -24.63 -8.86 6.64
#